data_AF-A0A971B0X5-F1
#
_entry.id   AF-A0A971B0X5-F1
#
_cell.length_a   1.000
_cell.length_b   1.000
_cell.length_c   1.000
_cell.angle_alpha   90.00
_cell.angle_beta   90.00
_cell.angle_gamma   90.00
#
_symmetry.space_group_name_H-M   'P 1'
#
loop_
_entity.id
_entity.type
_entity.pdbx_description
1 polymer ?
#
loop_
_entity_poly.entity_id
_entity_poly.type
_entity_poly.pdbx_seq_one_letter_code
_entity_poly.pdbx_strand_id
1 'polypeptide(L)'
;MVFHLHNANLADPISEWLAANKQHVLDGTAEYQGTPINEKTIFRRYVYVVSLGVVCITFKTDHMLPTKQGGNLLLASLTCSLVSLLFGWWSFPWGPFCTIHALFVNLTGGTKQTAIGVLQRIEWGWDAPAEVGVAEYHRDLVDMTLRAKSEIEIRQLRGGFPDGVGVRITPTKWADNEVEIAFDYPVSDGRFWIDESHGVILIIDKEHEVELADHTIDYADDRFVAILGRILNADVVE
;
A
#
# COMPACT_ATOMS: atom_id res chain seq x y z
N MET A 1 -7.32 24.12 16.90
CA MET A 1 -6.11 23.29 16.85
C MET A 1 -6.51 21.87 17.25
N VAL A 2 -6.74 21.00 16.27
CA VAL A 2 -7.05 19.59 16.53
C VAL A 2 -5.71 18.90 16.75
N PHE A 3 -5.40 18.56 18.00
CA PHE A 3 -4.24 17.71 18.27
C PHE A 3 -4.63 16.28 17.93
N HIS A 4 -4.28 15.85 16.72
CA HIS A 4 -4.12 14.42 16.48
C HIS A 4 -2.89 13.96 17.26
N LEU A 5 -3.10 13.55 18.51
CA LEU A 5 -2.12 12.73 19.22
C LEU A 5 -2.03 11.41 18.46
N HIS A 6 -1.12 11.38 17.48
CA HIS A 6 -0.79 10.19 16.74
C HIS A 6 0.02 9.28 17.64
N ASN A 7 -0.69 8.51 18.47
CA ASN A 7 -0.11 7.28 18.96
C ASN A 7 0.09 6.39 17.74
N ALA A 8 1.31 6.37 17.23
CA ALA A 8 1.85 5.30 16.42
C ALA A 8 1.96 4.02 17.26
N ASN A 9 0.83 3.58 17.83
CA ASN A 9 0.70 2.23 18.35
C ASN A 9 0.58 1.30 17.14
N LEU A 10 1.72 1.09 16.48
CA LEU A 10 2.02 -0.12 15.71
C LEU A 10 2.15 -1.35 16.65
N ALA A 11 2.15 -1.12 17.97
CA ALA A 11 2.19 -2.12 19.02
C ALA A 11 0.81 -2.74 19.33
N ASP A 12 -0.04 -2.93 18.31
CA ASP A 12 -1.17 -3.83 18.51
C ASP A 12 -0.70 -5.28 18.21
N PRO A 13 -1.09 -6.29 19.03
CA PRO A 13 -0.51 -7.63 18.94
C PRO A 13 -0.66 -8.29 17.58
N ILE A 14 -1.71 -7.95 16.84
CA ILE A 14 -1.95 -8.50 15.50
C ILE A 14 -1.08 -7.82 14.46
N SER A 15 -0.78 -6.52 14.56
CA SER A 15 0.18 -5.84 13.69
C SER A 15 1.59 -6.40 13.89
N GLU A 16 2.00 -6.62 15.15
CA GLU A 16 3.28 -7.28 15.46
C GLU A 16 3.33 -8.70 14.88
N TRP A 17 2.24 -9.46 15.05
CA TRP A 17 2.14 -10.79 14.49
C TRP A 17 2.15 -10.78 12.96
N LEU A 18 1.44 -9.86 12.31
CA LEU A 18 1.42 -9.70 10.87
C LEU A 18 2.83 -9.42 10.35
N ALA A 19 3.54 -8.48 10.97
CA ALA A 19 4.92 -8.16 10.62
C ALA A 19 5.83 -9.39 10.72
N ALA A 20 5.70 -10.17 11.80
CA ALA A 20 6.48 -11.39 12.00
C ALA A 20 6.13 -12.53 11.04
N ASN A 21 4.92 -12.53 10.46
CA ASN A 21 4.40 -13.60 9.59
C ASN A 21 4.10 -13.12 8.16
N LYS A 22 4.73 -12.02 7.73
CA LYS A 22 4.49 -11.36 6.43
C LYS A 22 4.46 -12.36 5.27
N GLN A 23 5.49 -13.20 5.13
CA GLN A 23 5.58 -14.16 4.02
C GLN A 23 4.44 -15.18 4.04
N HIS A 24 4.13 -15.75 5.21
CA HIS A 24 3.03 -16.71 5.34
C HIS A 24 1.66 -16.09 5.00
N VAL A 25 1.47 -14.80 5.28
CA VAL A 25 0.23 -14.08 4.93
C VAL A 25 0.11 -13.88 3.42
N LEU A 26 1.22 -13.56 2.75
CA LEU A 26 1.28 -13.44 1.29
C LEU A 26 1.06 -14.80 0.61
N ASP A 27 1.64 -15.86 1.16
CA ASP A 27 1.45 -17.23 0.66
C ASP A 27 0.07 -17.81 0.99
N GLY A 28 -0.74 -17.11 1.79
CA GLY A 28 -2.07 -17.54 2.24
C GLY A 28 -2.05 -18.74 3.20
N THR A 29 -0.90 -19.02 3.84
CA THR A 29 -0.71 -20.14 4.78
C THR A 29 -0.78 -19.71 6.25
N ALA A 30 -0.85 -18.41 6.52
CA ALA A 30 -0.84 -17.90 7.88
C ALA A 30 -2.17 -18.15 8.62
N GLU A 31 -2.07 -18.44 9.91
CA GLU A 31 -3.22 -18.64 10.79
C GLU A 31 -3.03 -17.87 12.11
N TYR A 32 -3.95 -16.97 12.42
CA TYR A 32 -3.95 -16.21 13.67
C TYR A 32 -5.15 -16.63 14.53
N GLN A 33 -4.87 -17.13 15.74
CA GLN A 33 -5.91 -17.55 16.70
C GLN A 33 -6.97 -18.50 16.09
N GLY A 34 -6.55 -19.47 15.28
CA GLY A 34 -7.48 -20.41 14.67
C GLY A 34 -8.21 -19.88 13.42
N THR A 35 -7.84 -18.70 12.93
CA THR A 35 -8.46 -18.06 11.75
C THR A 35 -7.42 -17.89 10.65
N PRO A 36 -7.66 -18.42 9.44
CA PRO A 36 -6.73 -18.24 8.32
C PRO A 36 -6.68 -16.77 7.92
N ILE A 37 -5.48 -16.23 7.79
CA ILE A 37 -5.21 -14.85 7.39
C ILE A 37 -4.52 -14.87 6.03
N ASN A 38 -5.09 -14.13 5.09
CA ASN A 38 -4.54 -13.90 3.76
C ASN A 38 -4.44 -12.40 3.48
N GLU A 39 -3.81 -12.03 2.36
CA GLU A 39 -3.68 -10.65 1.88
C GLU A 39 -5.02 -9.87 1.87
N LYS A 40 -6.13 -10.56 1.55
CA LYS A 40 -7.48 -9.98 1.39
C LYS A 40 -8.26 -9.94 2.70
N THR A 41 -7.69 -10.42 3.80
CA THR A 41 -8.37 -10.47 5.08
C THR A 41 -8.61 -9.06 5.59
N ILE A 42 -9.87 -8.74 5.89
CA ILE A 42 -10.28 -7.39 6.29
C ILE A 42 -10.30 -7.31 7.82
N PHE A 43 -9.40 -6.51 8.35
CA PHE A 43 -9.40 -5.99 9.71
C PHE A 43 -10.34 -4.80 9.85
N ARG A 44 -10.91 -4.63 11.04
CA ARG A 44 -11.76 -3.50 11.37
C ARG A 44 -11.20 -2.75 12.56
N ARG A 45 -11.28 -1.42 12.50
CA ARG A 45 -10.96 -0.53 13.61
C ARG A 45 -12.11 0.41 13.88
N TYR A 46 -12.41 0.58 15.16
CA TYR A 46 -13.36 1.55 15.67
C TYR A 46 -12.63 2.74 16.26
N VAL A 47 -13.30 3.88 16.27
CA VAL A 47 -12.76 5.13 16.78
C VAL A 47 -13.60 5.63 17.94
N TYR A 48 -12.98 6.22 18.94
CA TYR A 48 -13.72 6.91 19.99
C TYR A 48 -13.13 8.28 20.27
N VAL A 49 -14.00 9.21 20.64
CA VAL A 49 -13.65 10.62 20.83
C VAL A 49 -13.90 11.01 22.27
N VAL A 50 -12.90 11.66 22.87
CA VAL A 50 -13.01 12.26 24.20
C VAL A 50 -12.66 13.73 24.06
N SER A 51 -13.56 14.57 24.54
CA SER A 51 -13.47 16.01 24.46
C SER A 51 -13.45 16.63 25.85
N LEU A 52 -12.62 17.65 26.06
CA LEU A 52 -12.57 18.43 27.29
C LEU A 52 -12.26 19.90 26.98
N GLY A 53 -13.24 20.77 27.19
CA GLY A 53 -13.12 22.22 27.03
C GLY A 53 -12.98 22.65 25.58
N VAL A 54 -11.73 22.77 25.11
CA VAL A 54 -11.37 23.16 23.72
C VAL A 54 -10.55 22.09 23.00
N VAL A 55 -10.26 20.98 23.68
CA VAL A 55 -9.42 19.90 23.17
C VAL A 55 -10.29 18.69 22.86
N CYS A 56 -10.25 18.26 21.60
CA CYS A 56 -10.85 17.03 21.12
C CYS A 56 -9.73 16.03 20.82
N ILE A 57 -9.80 14.84 21.41
CA ILE A 57 -8.83 13.77 21.20
C ILE A 57 -9.56 12.56 20.62
N THR A 58 -9.08 12.09 19.47
CA THR A 58 -9.60 10.89 18.81
C THR A 58 -8.64 9.74 19.03
N PHE A 59 -9.17 8.64 19.54
CA PHE A 59 -8.45 7.39 19.72
C PHE A 59 -8.96 6.34 18.73
N LYS A 60 -8.07 5.41 18.37
CA LYS A 60 -8.39 4.28 17.51
C LYS A 60 -8.16 3.01 18.30
N THR A 61 -9.07 2.05 18.18
CA THR A 61 -8.90 0.69 18.72
C THR A 61 -7.88 -0.11 17.91
N ASP A 62 -7.49 -1.27 18.43
CA ASP A 62 -6.62 -2.23 17.75
C ASP A 62 -7.32 -2.85 16.54
N HIS A 63 -6.54 -3.45 15.62
CA HIS A 63 -7.09 -4.15 14.47
C HIS A 63 -7.84 -5.41 14.93
N MET A 64 -9.15 -5.48 14.64
CA MET A 64 -10.00 -6.59 15.03
C MET A 64 -10.36 -7.47 13.83
N LEU A 65 -10.30 -8.78 14.01
CA LEU A 65 -10.72 -9.76 13.02
C LEU A 65 -12.22 -10.06 13.11
N PRO A 66 -12.90 -10.27 11.97
CA PRO A 66 -14.20 -10.92 11.95
C PRO A 66 -14.02 -12.44 12.14
N THR A 67 -13.68 -12.85 13.35
CA THR A 67 -13.49 -14.28 13.70
C THR A 67 -14.82 -15.03 13.63
N LYS A 68 -14.82 -16.31 13.23
CA LYS A 68 -16.00 -17.21 13.29
C LYS A 68 -16.59 -17.34 14.70
N GLN A 69 -15.76 -17.16 15.74
CA GLN A 69 -16.21 -17.15 17.14
C GLN A 69 -16.91 -15.87 17.57
N GLY A 70 -17.22 -14.95 16.65
CA GLY A 70 -17.98 -13.75 16.98
C GLY A 70 -17.22 -12.84 17.91
N GLY A 71 -15.93 -12.59 17.59
CA GLY A 71 -15.19 -11.49 18.19
C GLY A 71 -16.11 -10.27 18.25
N ASN A 72 -16.16 -9.65 19.42
CA ASN A 72 -17.18 -8.72 19.88
C ASN A 72 -17.20 -7.38 19.09
N LEU A 73 -17.10 -7.40 17.75
CA LEU A 73 -17.06 -6.24 16.85
C LEU A 73 -18.26 -5.33 17.06
N LEU A 74 -19.46 -5.91 17.26
CA LEU A 74 -20.66 -5.15 17.59
C LEU A 74 -20.56 -4.52 18.99
N LEU A 75 -20.01 -5.24 19.96
CA LEU A 75 -19.81 -4.69 21.30
C LEU A 75 -18.74 -3.58 21.29
N ALA A 76 -17.66 -3.76 20.52
CA ALA A 76 -16.60 -2.78 20.33
C ALA A 76 -17.14 -1.52 19.64
N SER A 77 -17.94 -1.68 18.59
CA SER A 77 -18.58 -0.54 17.91
C SER A 77 -19.56 0.20 18.82
N LEU A 78 -20.37 -0.54 19.59
CA LEU A 78 -21.33 0.03 20.54
C LEU A 78 -20.63 0.75 21.69
N THR A 79 -19.62 0.14 22.30
CA THR A 79 -18.86 0.75 23.40
C THR A 79 -18.12 2.00 22.93
N CYS A 80 -17.44 1.95 21.78
CA CYS A 80 -16.76 3.12 21.21
C CYS A 80 -17.77 4.24 20.85
N SER A 81 -18.93 3.87 20.32
CA SER A 81 -20.01 4.82 20.01
C SER A 81 -20.58 5.45 21.28
N LEU A 82 -20.82 4.67 22.32
CA LEU A 82 -21.33 5.15 23.61
C LEU A 82 -20.32 6.09 24.28
N VAL A 83 -19.04 5.73 24.30
CA VAL A 83 -17.98 6.60 24.83
C VAL A 83 -17.93 7.91 24.06
N SER A 84 -17.95 7.86 22.72
CA SER A 84 -17.98 9.07 21.89
C SER A 84 -19.23 9.92 22.16
N LEU A 85 -20.39 9.28 22.32
CA LEU A 85 -21.66 9.94 22.60
C LEU A 85 -21.72 10.56 24.00
N LEU A 86 -20.99 10.04 24.99
CA LEU A 86 -21.00 10.61 26.33
C LEU A 86 -19.90 11.67 26.52
N PHE A 87 -18.75 11.47 25.90
CA PHE A 87 -17.56 12.27 26.17
C PHE A 87 -17.08 13.13 24.99
N GLY A 88 -17.58 12.93 23.77
CA GLY A 88 -17.11 13.64 22.59
C GLY A 88 -17.67 15.07 22.42
N TRP A 89 -18.77 15.40 23.09
CA TRP A 89 -19.48 16.68 22.87
C TRP A 89 -18.84 17.89 23.56
N TRP A 90 -18.04 17.67 24.60
CA TRP A 90 -17.60 18.72 25.53
C TRP A 90 -16.49 19.64 24.99
N SER A 91 -16.31 19.73 23.66
CA SER A 91 -15.35 20.60 23.00
C SER A 91 -16.02 21.64 22.12
N PHE A 92 -15.78 22.92 22.38
CA PHE A 92 -16.30 24.01 21.56
C PHE A 92 -15.24 24.50 20.56
N PRO A 93 -15.52 24.60 19.24
CA PRO A 93 -16.71 24.13 18.51
C PRO A 93 -16.58 22.71 17.92
N TRP A 94 -15.42 22.06 18.02
CA TRP A 94 -15.10 20.85 17.23
C TRP A 94 -15.65 19.54 17.78
N GLY A 95 -16.07 19.50 19.05
CA GLY A 95 -16.54 18.28 19.71
C GLY A 95 -17.71 17.61 18.99
N PRO A 96 -18.83 18.34 18.72
CA PRO A 96 -19.96 17.79 17.97
C PRO A 96 -19.57 17.22 16.60
N PHE A 97 -18.71 17.91 15.85
CA PHE A 97 -18.27 17.46 14.53
C PHE A 97 -17.48 16.15 14.61
N CYS A 98 -16.49 16.07 15.51
CA CYS A 98 -15.70 14.86 15.70
C CYS A 98 -16.55 13.70 16.23
N THR A 99 -17.52 13.98 17.11
CA THR A 99 -18.42 12.98 17.68
C THR A 99 -19.33 12.37 16.63
N ILE A 100 -19.99 13.21 15.81
CA ILE A 100 -20.86 12.74 14.72
C ILE A 100 -20.05 11.90 13.73
N HIS A 101 -18.84 12.33 13.38
CA HIS A 101 -17.96 11.56 12.50
C HIS A 101 -17.61 10.19 13.10
N ALA A 102 -17.21 10.13 14.38
CA ALA A 102 -16.88 8.88 15.05
C ALA A 102 -18.08 7.93 15.14
N LEU A 103 -19.27 8.44 15.45
CA LEU A 103 -20.50 7.67 15.44
C LEU A 103 -20.79 7.11 14.04
N PHE A 104 -20.67 7.93 13.00
CA PHE A 104 -20.87 7.48 11.62
C PHE A 104 -19.89 6.36 11.24
N VAL A 105 -18.60 6.52 11.52
CA VAL A 105 -17.58 5.50 11.25
C VAL A 105 -17.89 4.20 12.01
N ASN A 106 -18.24 4.28 13.29
CA ASN A 106 -18.51 3.07 14.08
C ASN A 106 -19.80 2.35 13.64
N LEU A 107 -20.86 3.11 13.34
CA LEU A 107 -22.15 2.58 12.91
C LEU A 107 -22.11 1.98 11.50
N THR A 108 -21.21 2.46 10.63
CA THR A 108 -20.96 1.89 9.29
C THR A 108 -20.03 0.66 9.31
N GLY A 109 -19.65 0.20 10.51
CA GLY A 109 -18.87 -1.02 10.70
C GLY A 109 -17.38 -0.80 10.94
N GLY A 110 -16.96 0.45 11.18
CA GLY A 110 -15.57 0.82 11.44
C GLY A 110 -14.76 1.07 10.17
N THR A 111 -13.54 1.55 10.35
CA THR A 111 -12.54 1.62 9.27
C THR A 111 -12.12 0.20 8.92
N LYS A 112 -12.28 -0.17 7.65
CA LYS A 112 -11.88 -1.47 7.12
C LYS A 112 -10.47 -1.35 6.55
N GLN A 113 -9.62 -2.30 6.89
CA GLN A 113 -8.24 -2.36 6.44
C GLN A 113 -7.86 -3.79 6.05
N THR A 114 -7.25 -3.99 4.90
CA THR A 114 -6.78 -5.31 4.46
C THR A 114 -5.48 -5.69 5.17
N ALA A 115 -5.17 -7.00 5.26
CA ALA A 115 -3.92 -7.49 5.83
C ALA A 115 -2.70 -6.87 5.17
N ILE A 116 -2.74 -6.79 3.83
CA ILE A 116 -1.69 -6.15 3.05
C ILE A 116 -1.59 -4.65 3.36
N GLY A 117 -2.72 -3.96 3.49
CA GLY A 117 -2.74 -2.53 3.86
C GLY A 117 -2.19 -2.26 5.25
N VAL A 118 -2.43 -3.16 6.20
CA VAL A 118 -1.83 -3.08 7.55
C VAL A 118 -0.31 -3.33 7.48
N LEU A 119 0.13 -4.36 6.75
CA LEU A 119 1.55 -4.65 6.53
C LEU A 119 2.29 -3.48 5.87
N GLN A 120 1.73 -2.91 4.81
CA GLN A 120 2.28 -1.72 4.12
C GLN A 120 2.42 -0.54 5.08
N ARG A 121 1.43 -0.30 5.94
CA ARG A 121 1.50 0.78 6.94
C ARG A 121 2.55 0.51 8.02
N ILE A 122 2.79 -0.75 8.39
CA ILE A 122 3.85 -1.10 9.34
C ILE A 122 5.24 -0.86 8.70
N GLU A 123 5.41 -1.27 7.46
CA GLU A 123 6.68 -1.21 6.75
C GLU A 123 7.06 0.20 6.32
N TRP A 124 6.10 0.97 5.82
CA TRP A 124 6.33 2.32 5.26
C TRP A 124 5.84 3.45 6.16
N GLY A 125 5.21 3.14 7.28
CA GLY A 125 4.72 4.14 8.23
C GLY A 125 3.60 5.02 7.64
N TRP A 126 3.71 6.34 7.87
CA TRP A 126 2.71 7.32 7.44
C TRP A 126 2.69 7.56 5.93
N ASP A 127 3.80 7.24 5.26
CA ASP A 127 3.97 7.40 3.82
C ASP A 127 3.44 6.19 3.04
N ALA A 128 2.86 5.21 3.74
CA ALA A 128 2.20 4.08 3.08
C ALA A 128 1.06 4.58 2.19
N PRO A 129 0.98 4.12 0.93
CA PRO A 129 -0.14 4.45 0.07
C PRO A 129 -1.45 4.01 0.68
N ALA A 130 -2.53 4.64 0.21
CA ALA A 130 -3.88 4.13 0.46
C ALA A 130 -3.91 2.63 0.08
N GLU A 131 -4.63 1.82 0.87
CA GLU A 131 -4.61 0.37 0.67
C GLU A 131 -4.99 0.00 -0.75
N VAL A 132 -4.11 -0.71 -1.42
CA VAL A 132 -4.40 -1.18 -2.75
C VAL A 132 -3.98 -2.64 -2.86
N GLY A 133 -4.96 -3.46 -3.26
CA GLY A 133 -4.71 -4.85 -3.60
C GLY A 133 -3.75 -4.90 -4.78
N VAL A 134 -2.57 -5.47 -4.55
CA VAL A 134 -1.48 -5.59 -5.53
C VAL A 134 -1.99 -6.10 -6.89
N ALA A 135 -2.96 -7.02 -6.85
CA ALA A 135 -3.57 -7.62 -8.05
C ALA A 135 -4.36 -6.66 -8.96
N GLU A 136 -4.87 -5.52 -8.49
CA GLU A 136 -5.72 -4.64 -9.31
C GLU A 136 -4.90 -3.73 -10.26
N TYR A 137 -3.59 -3.64 -10.04
CA TYR A 137 -2.69 -2.73 -10.76
C TYR A 137 -1.60 -3.45 -11.53
N HIS A 138 -1.62 -4.79 -11.53
CA HIS A 138 -0.76 -5.59 -12.39
C HIS A 138 -1.22 -5.53 -13.84
N ARG A 139 -0.34 -5.06 -14.73
CA ARG A 139 -0.53 -5.16 -16.17
C ARG A 139 0.79 -5.43 -16.86
N ASP A 140 0.77 -6.38 -17.80
CA ASP A 140 1.85 -6.63 -18.76
C ASP A 140 1.86 -5.52 -19.82
N LEU A 141 2.47 -4.39 -19.50
CA LEU A 141 2.55 -3.21 -20.38
C LEU A 141 3.87 -3.14 -21.12
N VAL A 142 4.96 -3.48 -20.43
CA VAL A 142 6.33 -3.21 -20.86
C VAL A 142 7.18 -4.43 -20.59
N ASP A 143 7.82 -4.93 -21.63
CA ASP A 143 8.82 -5.99 -21.47
C ASP A 143 10.22 -5.37 -21.29
N MET A 144 11.20 -6.17 -20.89
CA MET A 144 12.57 -5.71 -20.66
C MET A 144 13.55 -6.71 -21.28
N THR A 145 14.67 -6.25 -21.82
CA THR A 145 15.73 -7.16 -22.27
C THR A 145 16.57 -7.65 -21.07
N LEU A 146 17.26 -8.78 -21.25
CA LEU A 146 18.23 -9.28 -20.26
C LEU A 146 19.39 -8.29 -20.02
N ARG A 147 19.74 -7.44 -21.00
CA ARG A 147 20.76 -6.40 -20.86
C ARG A 147 20.29 -5.31 -19.92
N ALA A 148 19.08 -4.81 -20.11
CA ALA A 148 18.48 -3.82 -19.23
C ALA A 148 18.33 -4.36 -17.80
N LYS A 149 17.86 -5.61 -17.65
CA LYS A 149 17.82 -6.27 -16.33
C LYS A 149 19.19 -6.31 -15.65
N SER A 150 20.21 -6.79 -16.36
CA SER A 150 21.56 -6.93 -15.79
C SER A 150 22.12 -5.59 -15.32
N GLU A 151 21.89 -4.52 -16.10
CA GLU A 151 22.31 -3.17 -15.71
C GLU A 151 21.51 -2.64 -14.50
N ILE A 152 20.20 -2.89 -14.43
CA ILE A 152 19.38 -2.53 -13.28
C ILE A 152 19.88 -3.21 -12.01
N GLU A 153 20.17 -4.52 -12.05
CA GLU A 153 20.73 -5.26 -10.91
C GLU A 153 22.06 -4.67 -10.45
N ILE A 154 22.94 -4.31 -11.39
CA ILE A 154 24.22 -3.63 -11.08
C ILE A 154 23.97 -2.30 -10.38
N ARG A 155 23.04 -1.47 -10.87
CA ARG A 155 22.69 -0.18 -10.27
C ARG A 155 22.03 -0.35 -8.90
N GLN A 156 21.19 -1.36 -8.73
CA GLN A 156 20.53 -1.68 -7.46
C GLN A 156 21.57 -2.03 -6.39
N LEU A 157 22.49 -2.95 -6.73
CA LEU A 157 23.60 -3.36 -5.84
C LEU A 157 24.53 -2.19 -5.50
N ARG A 158 24.88 -1.35 -6.48
CA ARG A 158 25.74 -0.18 -6.26
C ARG A 158 25.07 0.88 -5.39
N GLY A 159 23.76 1.07 -5.53
CA GLY A 159 22.97 2.00 -4.74
C GLY A 159 22.66 1.53 -3.32
N GLY A 160 22.87 0.23 -3.03
CA GLY A 160 22.51 -0.36 -1.74
C GLY A 160 21.00 -0.38 -1.51
N PHE A 161 20.20 -0.46 -2.59
CA PHE A 161 18.75 -0.57 -2.48
C PHE A 161 18.36 -1.98 -1.99
N PRO A 162 17.38 -2.10 -1.09
CA PRO A 162 16.93 -3.40 -0.60
C PRO A 162 16.22 -4.22 -1.68
N ASP A 163 16.08 -5.52 -1.41
CA ASP A 163 15.26 -6.42 -2.22
C ASP A 163 13.79 -5.96 -2.18
N GLY A 164 13.11 -5.98 -3.33
CA GLY A 164 11.71 -5.54 -3.47
C GLY A 164 11.50 -4.08 -3.86
N VAL A 165 12.57 -3.30 -4.05
CA VAL A 165 12.49 -1.99 -4.72
C VAL A 165 12.19 -2.22 -6.21
N GLY A 166 11.20 -1.49 -6.72
CA GLY A 166 10.84 -1.50 -8.12
C GLY A 166 11.59 -0.44 -8.92
N VAL A 167 11.40 -0.51 -10.22
CA VAL A 167 12.07 0.33 -11.21
C VAL A 167 11.00 1.22 -11.85
N ARG A 168 10.97 2.49 -11.47
CA ARG A 168 10.14 3.49 -12.14
C ARG A 168 10.75 3.83 -13.49
N ILE A 169 9.92 3.72 -14.53
CA ILE A 169 10.29 4.08 -15.91
C ILE A 169 9.57 5.36 -16.29
N THR A 170 10.32 6.36 -16.76
CA THR A 170 9.78 7.66 -17.17
C THR A 170 10.32 8.03 -18.54
N PRO A 171 9.47 8.19 -19.57
CA PRO A 171 9.91 8.69 -20.87
C PRO A 171 10.56 10.07 -20.75
N THR A 172 11.73 10.24 -21.37
CA THR A 172 12.37 11.55 -21.41
C THR A 172 11.77 12.41 -22.53
N LYS A 173 11.67 13.73 -22.31
CA LYS A 173 11.13 14.66 -23.32
C LYS A 173 12.12 15.05 -24.42
N TRP A 174 13.37 14.61 -24.33
CA TRP A 174 14.49 15.18 -25.10
C TRP A 174 15.03 14.28 -26.20
N ALA A 175 14.81 12.97 -26.14
CA ALA A 175 15.26 12.04 -27.16
C ALA A 175 14.15 11.05 -27.50
N ASP A 176 13.95 10.80 -28.79
CA ASP A 176 13.03 9.78 -29.27
C ASP A 176 13.47 8.44 -28.66
N ASN A 177 12.64 7.90 -27.77
CA ASN A 177 12.75 6.59 -27.12
C ASN A 177 13.70 6.47 -25.92
N GLU A 178 14.33 7.54 -25.43
CA GLU A 178 15.14 7.44 -24.20
C GLU A 178 14.23 7.45 -22.96
N VAL A 179 14.46 6.53 -22.03
CA VAL A 179 13.72 6.44 -20.77
C VAL A 179 14.66 6.67 -19.58
N GLU A 180 14.19 7.43 -18.61
CA GLU A 180 14.81 7.56 -17.32
C GLU A 180 14.35 6.43 -16.40
N ILE A 181 15.30 5.90 -15.63
CA ILE A 181 15.03 4.87 -14.64
C ILE A 181 15.34 5.42 -13.25
N ALA A 182 14.37 5.30 -12.35
CA ALA A 182 14.54 5.57 -10.92
C ALA A 182 14.16 4.34 -10.10
N PHE A 183 14.87 4.11 -9.00
CA PHE A 183 14.51 3.07 -8.03
C PHE A 183 13.49 3.63 -7.07
N ASP A 184 12.30 3.02 -7.01
CA ASP A 184 11.23 3.44 -6.11
C ASP A 184 10.47 2.24 -5.58
N TYR A 185 9.79 2.41 -4.47
CA TYR A 185 8.93 1.36 -3.94
C TYR A 185 7.67 1.25 -4.81
N PRO A 186 7.18 0.03 -5.08
CA PRO A 186 5.93 -0.17 -5.80
C PRO A 186 4.76 0.28 -4.92
N VAL A 187 4.46 1.57 -4.98
CA VAL A 187 3.38 2.22 -4.27
C VAL A 187 2.15 2.11 -5.15
N SER A 188 1.23 1.23 -4.76
CA SER A 188 -0.05 1.15 -5.44
C SER A 188 -0.98 2.18 -4.79
N ASP A 189 -0.96 3.41 -5.28
CA ASP A 189 -1.86 4.49 -4.84
C ASP A 189 -2.91 4.85 -5.91
N GLY A 190 -2.96 4.02 -6.95
CA GLY A 190 -3.83 4.23 -8.10
C GLY A 190 -3.22 5.04 -9.24
N ARG A 191 -2.06 5.68 -9.05
CA ARG A 191 -1.37 6.48 -10.09
C ARG A 191 -0.42 5.67 -10.94
N PHE A 192 0.07 4.55 -10.43
CA PHE A 192 1.01 3.70 -11.13
C PHE A 192 0.38 2.38 -11.56
N TRP A 193 0.79 1.89 -12.72
CA TRP A 193 0.77 0.48 -13.07
C TRP A 193 1.99 -0.20 -12.46
N ILE A 194 1.79 -1.41 -11.97
CA ILE A 194 2.86 -2.29 -11.51
C ILE A 194 2.96 -3.40 -12.55
N ASP A 195 4.17 -3.66 -13.04
CA ASP A 195 4.43 -4.74 -14.00
C ASP A 195 5.61 -5.56 -13.47
N GLU A 196 5.83 -6.76 -14.00
CA GLU A 196 6.98 -7.58 -13.69
C GLU A 196 7.58 -8.15 -14.98
N SER A 197 8.80 -7.75 -15.30
CA SER A 197 9.56 -8.34 -16.41
C SER A 197 10.86 -8.94 -15.90
N HIS A 198 11.09 -10.21 -16.21
CA HIS A 198 12.27 -10.98 -15.81
C HIS A 198 12.58 -10.95 -14.29
N GLY A 199 11.54 -10.86 -13.44
CA GLY A 199 11.71 -10.79 -11.98
C GLY A 199 12.06 -9.40 -11.45
N VAL A 200 12.02 -8.37 -12.29
CA VAL A 200 12.17 -6.96 -11.91
C VAL A 200 10.79 -6.32 -11.86
N ILE A 201 10.44 -5.74 -10.72
CA ILE A 201 9.18 -5.00 -10.57
C ILE A 201 9.32 -3.67 -11.29
N LEU A 202 8.42 -3.37 -12.22
CA LEU A 202 8.35 -2.13 -12.97
C LEU A 202 7.23 -1.25 -12.43
N ILE A 203 7.47 0.05 -12.35
CA ILE A 203 6.52 1.07 -11.90
C ILE A 203 6.33 2.06 -13.04
N ILE A 204 5.13 2.12 -13.60
CA ILE A 204 4.84 2.95 -14.77
C ILE A 204 3.74 3.93 -14.37
N ASP A 205 3.96 5.23 -14.53
CA ASP A 205 2.89 6.19 -14.32
C ASP A 205 1.79 5.97 -15.37
N LYS A 206 0.53 5.99 -14.93
CA LYS A 206 -0.63 5.86 -15.83
C LYS A 206 -0.63 6.90 -16.94
N GLU A 207 -0.06 8.08 -16.69
CA GLU A 207 0.06 9.10 -17.74
C GLU A 207 0.98 8.68 -18.90
N HIS A 208 1.93 7.79 -18.64
CA HIS A 208 2.87 7.26 -19.63
C HIS A 208 2.47 5.89 -20.20
N GLU A 209 1.30 5.35 -19.82
CA GLU A 209 0.82 4.05 -20.30
C GLU A 209 0.82 3.98 -21.84
N VAL A 210 0.28 5.02 -22.50
CA VAL A 210 0.13 5.05 -23.96
C VAL A 210 1.49 5.16 -24.67
N GLU A 211 2.47 5.83 -24.06
CA GLU A 211 3.80 6.04 -24.63
C GLU A 211 4.66 4.78 -24.50
N LEU A 212 4.49 4.02 -23.42
CA LEU A 212 5.30 2.85 -23.11
C LEU A 212 4.65 1.52 -23.49
N ALA A 213 3.33 1.47 -23.70
CA ALA A 213 2.64 0.25 -24.11
C ALA A 213 3.30 -0.36 -25.36
N ASP A 214 3.44 -1.69 -25.36
CA ASP A 214 4.06 -2.47 -26.44
C ASP A 214 5.56 -2.19 -26.70
N HIS A 215 6.24 -1.49 -25.79
CA HIS A 215 7.69 -1.29 -25.86
C HIS A 215 8.43 -2.31 -24.99
N THR A 216 9.64 -2.63 -25.43
CA THR A 216 10.63 -3.39 -24.69
C THR A 216 11.75 -2.45 -24.26
N ILE A 217 12.02 -2.37 -22.96
CA ILE A 217 13.12 -1.57 -22.43
C ILE A 217 14.43 -2.31 -22.65
N ASP A 218 15.37 -1.68 -23.34
CA ASP A 218 16.73 -2.18 -23.55
C ASP A 218 17.76 -1.23 -22.94
N TYR A 219 18.99 -1.72 -22.76
CA TYR A 219 20.13 -0.92 -22.35
C TYR A 219 21.21 -0.97 -23.43
N ALA A 220 21.42 0.18 -24.08
CA ALA A 220 22.33 0.36 -25.19
C ALA A 220 22.98 1.75 -25.14
N ASP A 221 24.23 1.85 -25.58
CA ASP A 221 24.99 3.12 -25.59
C ASP A 221 24.98 3.85 -24.22
N ASP A 222 25.17 3.08 -23.15
CA ASP A 222 25.17 3.54 -21.74
C ASP A 222 23.86 4.16 -21.22
N ARG A 223 22.75 4.02 -21.96
CA ARG A 223 21.43 4.56 -21.61
C ARG A 223 20.31 3.54 -21.77
N PHE A 224 19.17 3.80 -21.11
CA PHE A 224 17.97 2.99 -21.27
C PHE A 224 17.10 3.55 -22.39
N VAL A 225 16.62 2.66 -23.24
CA VAL A 225 15.81 3.00 -24.41
C VAL A 225 14.58 2.10 -24.51
N ALA A 226 13.45 2.67 -24.92
CA ALA A 226 12.22 1.95 -25.21
C ALA A 226 12.16 1.57 -26.69
N ILE A 227 12.26 0.29 -27.02
CA ILE A 227 12.24 -0.21 -28.40
C ILE A 227 10.87 -0.80 -28.67
N LEU A 228 10.26 -0.52 -29.83
CA LEU A 228 8.96 -1.10 -30.16
C LEU A 228 9.07 -2.65 -30.23
N GLY A 229 8.34 -3.35 -29.37
CA GLY A 229 8.51 -4.79 -29.11
C GLY A 229 8.26 -5.70 -30.34
N ARG A 230 7.59 -5.18 -31.38
CA ARG A 230 7.34 -5.91 -32.63
C ARG A 230 8.60 -6.28 -33.42
N ILE A 231 9.75 -5.66 -33.14
CA ILE A 231 10.98 -5.84 -33.93
C ILE A 231 11.82 -7.03 -33.41
N LEU A 232 11.71 -7.43 -32.15
CA LEU A 232 12.61 -8.42 -31.53
C LEU A 232 12.34 -9.88 -31.97
N ASN A 233 11.16 -10.20 -32.50
CA ASN A 233 10.87 -11.55 -33.00
C ASN A 233 11.48 -11.86 -34.38
N ALA A 234 12.12 -10.88 -35.03
CA ALA A 234 12.74 -11.08 -36.34
C ALA A 234 14.21 -11.56 -36.26
N ASP A 235 14.93 -11.21 -35.19
CA ASP A 235 16.40 -11.36 -35.14
C ASP A 235 16.91 -12.48 -34.19
N VAL A 236 16.02 -13.26 -33.58
CA VAL A 236 16.39 -14.39 -32.68
C VAL A 236 16.30 -15.75 -33.38
N VAL A 237 16.14 -15.76 -34.70
CA VAL A 237 16.18 -16.98 -35.54
C VAL A 237 17.28 -16.86 -36.59
N GLU A 238 18.54 -16.66 -36.17
CA GLU A 238 19.74 -17.00 -36.94
C GLU A 238 20.89 -17.45 -36.02
#